data_AF-A0A2J7QRD5-F1
#
_entry.id   AF-A0A2J7QRD5-F1
#
_cell.length_a   1.000
_cell.length_b   1.000
_cell.length_c   1.000
_cell.angle_alpha   90.00
_cell.angle_beta   90.00
_cell.angle_gamma   90.00
#
_symmetry.space_group_name_H-M   'P 1'
#
loop_
_entity.id
_entity.type
_entity.pdbx_description
1 polymer ?
#
loop_
_entity_poly.entity_id
_entity_poly.type
_entity_poly.pdbx_seq_one_letter_code
_entity_poly.pdbx_strand_id
1 'polypeptide(L)'
;MIGQNYWSKLLDQRKQAKLQRLQEPSKLNGDNLNKIRHETSRHFRNKKREYLKDKIDELAMNSKNKNIRDLYRGINDFKRGYQPRRVKDENGDLLADSHNILNRWKNYFSHLFNVHRVSDVRQIEIHTVELLLPDTSPFEVGSAIAKLKRYKSPGSDQILAELVRAGGKILHYKIHKLIISIWHKEKLPDQWKESITVPVHKKGDRTDCSNYRGISLQSSSYKILSSILLSRLSPYIDKIIGDHQCGFRHDRSTTDQIFSINQILEK
;
A
#
# COMPACT_ATOMS: atom_id res chain seq x y z
N MET A 1 -22.16 -23.72 1.84
CA MET A 1 -22.54 -23.73 0.41
C MET A 1 -24.04 -23.47 0.14
N ILE A 2 -24.87 -23.09 1.14
CA ILE A 2 -26.33 -22.91 0.95
C ILE A 2 -26.71 -21.47 0.53
N GLY A 3 -25.81 -20.49 0.73
CA GLY A 3 -26.12 -19.06 0.54
C GLY A 3 -26.16 -18.57 -0.92
N GLN A 4 -25.30 -19.04 -1.82
CA GLN A 4 -25.21 -18.51 -3.19
C GLN A 4 -26.42 -18.86 -4.07
N ASN A 5 -27.05 -20.02 -3.86
CA ASN A 5 -28.20 -20.47 -4.66
C ASN A 5 -29.50 -19.70 -4.38
N TYR A 6 -29.69 -19.17 -3.17
CA TYR A 6 -30.93 -18.49 -2.80
C TYR A 6 -31.02 -17.06 -3.38
N TRP A 7 -29.89 -16.35 -3.44
CA TRP A 7 -29.81 -14.98 -3.99
C TRP A 7 -30.06 -14.92 -5.49
N SER A 8 -29.46 -15.86 -6.24
CA SER A 8 -29.71 -15.96 -7.69
C SER A 8 -31.19 -16.22 -7.94
N LYS A 9 -31.79 -17.14 -7.17
CA LYS A 9 -33.22 -17.48 -7.28
C LYS A 9 -34.15 -16.28 -7.10
N LEU A 10 -33.91 -15.41 -6.11
CA LEU A 10 -34.71 -14.18 -5.90
C LEU A 10 -34.54 -13.16 -7.04
N LEU A 11 -33.31 -12.99 -7.53
CA LEU A 11 -33.02 -12.11 -8.67
C LEU A 11 -33.66 -12.63 -9.95
N ASP A 12 -33.61 -13.94 -10.19
CA ASP A 12 -34.17 -14.58 -11.37
C ASP A 12 -35.69 -14.56 -11.32
N GLN A 13 -36.33 -14.78 -10.17
CA GLN A 13 -37.77 -14.56 -9.98
C GLN A 13 -38.19 -13.12 -10.32
N ARG A 14 -37.40 -12.13 -9.92
CA ARG A 14 -37.67 -10.71 -10.25
C ARG A 14 -37.49 -10.43 -11.75
N LYS A 15 -36.52 -11.08 -12.41
CA LYS A 15 -36.34 -10.99 -13.88
C LYS A 15 -37.50 -11.66 -14.61
N GLN A 16 -37.92 -12.85 -14.19
CA GLN A 16 -39.02 -13.57 -14.82
C GLN A 16 -40.36 -12.85 -14.66
N ALA A 17 -40.66 -12.31 -13.47
CA ALA A 17 -41.87 -11.50 -13.28
C ALA A 17 -41.85 -10.21 -14.13
N LYS A 18 -40.66 -9.65 -14.40
CA LYS A 18 -40.51 -8.49 -15.32
C LYS A 18 -40.78 -8.91 -16.77
N LEU A 19 -40.29 -10.07 -17.19
CA LEU A 19 -40.54 -10.64 -18.52
C LEU A 19 -42.02 -10.97 -18.74
N GLN A 20 -42.67 -11.62 -17.77
CA GLN A 20 -44.10 -11.94 -17.82
C GLN A 20 -44.98 -10.70 -17.98
N ARG A 21 -44.67 -9.61 -17.26
CA ARG A 21 -45.37 -8.33 -17.44
C ARG A 21 -45.12 -7.69 -18.81
N LEU A 22 -43.93 -7.84 -19.37
CA LEU A 22 -43.60 -7.32 -20.71
C LEU A 22 -44.33 -8.09 -21.82
N GLN A 23 -44.50 -9.40 -21.63
CA GLN A 23 -45.25 -10.26 -22.56
C GLN A 23 -46.76 -10.04 -22.45
N GLU A 24 -47.28 -9.92 -21.23
CA GLU A 24 -48.70 -9.71 -20.95
C GLU A 24 -48.92 -8.55 -19.97
N PRO A 25 -49.16 -7.32 -20.48
CA PRO A 25 -49.38 -6.13 -19.66
C PRO A 25 -50.77 -6.12 -18.98
N SER A 26 -50.99 -7.02 -18.02
CA SER A 26 -52.22 -7.08 -17.21
C SER A 26 -52.04 -6.45 -15.82
N LYS A 27 -53.15 -6.01 -15.20
CA LYS A 27 -53.15 -5.51 -13.81
C LYS A 27 -52.63 -6.57 -12.84
N LEU A 28 -53.04 -7.83 -13.04
CA LEU A 28 -52.60 -8.99 -12.25
C LEU A 28 -51.08 -9.20 -12.32
N ASN A 29 -50.49 -9.15 -13.53
CA ASN A 29 -49.05 -9.29 -13.72
C ASN A 29 -48.27 -8.07 -13.16
N GLY A 30 -48.89 -6.88 -13.19
CA GLY A 30 -48.40 -5.68 -12.52
C GLY A 30 -48.30 -5.84 -11.01
N ASP A 31 -49.37 -6.33 -10.38
CA ASP A 31 -49.45 -6.54 -8.93
C ASP A 31 -48.48 -7.65 -8.47
N ASN A 32 -48.37 -8.73 -9.23
CA ASN A 32 -47.42 -9.81 -8.97
C ASN A 32 -45.95 -9.33 -9.00
N LEU A 33 -45.58 -8.54 -10.02
CA LEU A 33 -44.23 -7.95 -10.10
C LEU A 33 -43.92 -7.03 -8.92
N ASN A 34 -44.90 -6.21 -8.51
CA ASN A 34 -44.73 -5.32 -7.36
C ASN A 34 -44.56 -6.12 -6.07
N LYS A 35 -45.37 -7.17 -5.85
CA LYS A 35 -45.24 -8.08 -4.71
C LYS A 35 -43.85 -8.71 -4.63
N ILE A 36 -43.36 -9.30 -5.72
CA ILE A 36 -42.03 -9.92 -5.80
C ILE A 36 -40.92 -8.87 -5.55
N ARG A 37 -41.05 -7.65 -6.10
CA ARG A 37 -40.10 -6.56 -5.84
C ARG A 37 -40.08 -6.16 -4.37
N HIS A 38 -41.23 -6.06 -3.71
CA HIS A 38 -41.32 -5.71 -2.30
C HIS A 38 -40.71 -6.79 -1.40
N GLU A 39 -41.04 -8.06 -1.65
CA GLU A 39 -40.48 -9.20 -0.91
C GLU A 39 -38.97 -9.28 -1.07
N THR A 40 -38.48 -9.20 -2.31
CA THR A 40 -37.04 -9.22 -2.62
C THR A 40 -36.32 -8.05 -1.95
N SER A 41 -36.88 -6.83 -2.01
CA SER A 41 -36.29 -5.65 -1.39
C SER A 41 -36.32 -5.72 0.14
N ARG A 42 -37.39 -6.28 0.72
CA ARG A 42 -37.48 -6.56 2.17
C ARG A 42 -36.40 -7.54 2.59
N HIS A 43 -36.21 -8.62 1.84
CA HIS A 43 -35.19 -9.62 2.12
C HIS A 43 -33.77 -9.03 2.07
N PHE A 44 -33.42 -8.28 1.02
CA PHE A 44 -32.13 -7.60 0.92
C PHE A 44 -31.88 -6.61 2.06
N ARG A 45 -32.90 -5.84 2.47
CA ARG A 45 -32.79 -4.93 3.62
C ARG A 45 -32.55 -5.67 4.93
N ASN A 46 -33.24 -6.79 5.15
CA ASN A 46 -33.07 -7.61 6.35
C ASN A 46 -31.67 -8.20 6.41
N LYS A 47 -31.19 -8.78 5.32
CA LYS A 47 -29.84 -9.37 5.25
C LYS A 47 -28.73 -8.33 5.34
N LYS A 48 -28.93 -7.14 4.76
CA LYS A 48 -28.03 -6.00 4.99
C LYS A 48 -27.99 -5.62 6.47
N ARG A 49 -29.14 -5.55 7.15
CA ARG A 49 -29.21 -5.24 8.58
C ARG A 49 -28.52 -6.29 9.45
N GLU A 50 -28.72 -7.57 9.15
CA GLU A 50 -28.06 -8.69 9.83
C GLU A 50 -26.53 -8.58 9.69
N TYR A 51 -26.03 -8.44 8.46
CA TYR A 51 -24.60 -8.21 8.20
C TYR A 51 -24.03 -7.00 8.95
N LEU A 52 -24.76 -5.88 8.97
CA LEU A 52 -24.33 -4.68 9.69
C LEU A 52 -24.27 -4.91 11.20
N LYS A 53 -25.23 -5.66 11.76
CA LYS A 53 -25.26 -6.00 13.17
C LYS A 53 -24.05 -6.86 13.54
N ASP A 54 -23.80 -7.94 12.79
CA ASP A 54 -22.66 -8.83 13.02
C ASP A 54 -21.33 -8.07 12.98
N LYS A 55 -21.20 -7.13 12.04
CA LYS A 55 -20.02 -6.28 11.94
C LYS A 55 -19.86 -5.30 13.11
N ILE A 56 -20.95 -4.75 13.62
CA ILE A 56 -20.91 -3.89 14.82
C ILE A 56 -20.50 -4.71 16.05
N ASP A 57 -21.04 -5.92 16.18
CA ASP A 57 -20.71 -6.84 17.27
C ASP A 57 -19.22 -7.24 17.21
N GLU A 58 -18.68 -7.52 16.02
CA GLU A 58 -17.25 -7.76 15.79
C GLU A 58 -16.39 -6.54 16.22
N LEU A 59 -16.80 -5.33 15.87
CA LEU A 59 -16.11 -4.11 16.29
C LEU A 59 -16.15 -3.92 17.81
N ALA A 60 -17.30 -4.19 18.45
CA ALA A 60 -17.44 -4.12 19.89
C ALA A 60 -16.53 -5.13 20.60
N MET A 61 -16.44 -6.37 20.10
CA MET A 61 -15.52 -7.39 20.62
C MET A 61 -14.05 -6.97 20.44
N ASN A 62 -13.68 -6.42 19.27
CA ASN A 62 -12.33 -5.92 19.05
C ASN A 62 -11.98 -4.77 19.99
N SER A 63 -12.93 -3.86 20.28
CA SER A 63 -12.74 -2.80 21.26
C SER A 63 -12.54 -3.35 22.68
N LYS A 64 -13.39 -4.29 23.12
CA LYS A 64 -13.29 -4.94 24.44
C LYS A 64 -11.96 -5.67 24.63
N ASN A 65 -11.50 -6.38 23.59
CA ASN A 65 -10.26 -7.15 23.61
C ASN A 65 -9.01 -6.28 23.40
N LYS A 66 -9.13 -4.95 23.32
CA LYS A 66 -8.05 -4.01 23.01
C LYS A 66 -7.32 -4.33 21.68
N ASN A 67 -8.03 -4.96 20.74
CA ASN A 67 -7.56 -5.20 19.37
C ASN A 67 -7.74 -3.92 18.51
N ILE A 68 -7.03 -2.86 18.91
CA ILE A 68 -7.18 -1.50 18.36
C ILE A 68 -7.03 -1.49 16.82
N ARG A 69 -6.10 -2.29 16.29
CA ARG A 69 -5.86 -2.36 14.84
C ARG A 69 -7.07 -2.88 14.06
N ASP A 70 -7.65 -3.98 14.51
CA ASP A 70 -8.78 -4.62 13.83
C ASP A 70 -10.06 -3.79 13.98
N LEU A 71 -10.21 -3.12 15.13
CA LEU A 71 -11.23 -2.10 15.36
C LEU A 71 -11.14 -0.98 14.30
N TYR A 72 -9.98 -0.33 14.16
CA TYR A 72 -9.82 0.74 13.18
C TYR A 72 -9.91 0.25 11.73
N ARG A 73 -9.49 -0.99 11.44
CA ARG A 73 -9.68 -1.59 10.12
C ARG A 73 -11.17 -1.66 9.77
N GLY A 74 -11.99 -2.25 10.65
CA GLY A 74 -13.43 -2.34 10.42
C GLY A 74 -14.10 -0.97 10.32
N ILE A 75 -13.75 0.00 11.19
CA ILE A 75 -14.28 1.38 11.10
C ILE A 75 -13.95 2.03 9.75
N ASN A 76 -12.72 1.85 9.27
CA ASN A 76 -12.30 2.41 7.98
C ASN A 76 -13.01 1.76 6.80
N ASP A 77 -13.25 0.46 6.85
CA ASP A 77 -14.00 -0.25 5.80
C ASP A 77 -15.44 0.28 5.71
N PHE A 78 -16.06 0.60 6.85
CA PHE A 78 -17.37 1.26 6.90
C PHE A 78 -17.37 2.67 6.32
N LYS A 79 -16.35 3.48 6.66
CA LYS A 79 -16.25 4.87 6.19
C LYS A 79 -15.94 4.99 4.70
N ARG A 80 -15.17 4.06 4.15
CA ARG A 80 -14.65 4.18 2.77
C ARG A 80 -15.70 3.92 1.70
N GLY A 81 -16.70 3.07 1.95
CA GLY A 81 -17.73 2.73 0.96
C GLY A 81 -17.16 2.20 -0.37
N TYR A 82 -17.99 2.15 -1.42
CA TYR A 82 -17.53 1.83 -2.77
C TYR A 82 -16.83 3.04 -3.38
N GLN A 83 -15.58 2.87 -3.81
CA GLN A 83 -14.80 3.91 -4.49
C GLN A 83 -14.65 3.52 -5.96
N PRO A 84 -15.31 4.24 -6.90
CA PRO A 84 -15.15 3.98 -8.32
C PRO A 84 -13.70 4.23 -8.73
N ARG A 85 -13.06 3.20 -9.31
CA ARG A 85 -11.69 3.30 -9.85
C ARG A 85 -11.77 3.91 -11.25
N ARG A 86 -11.87 5.23 -11.32
CA ARG A 86 -11.84 5.98 -12.59
C ARG A 86 -10.74 7.02 -12.54
N VAL A 87 -10.06 7.19 -13.65
CA VAL A 87 -8.92 8.10 -13.80
C VAL A 87 -9.10 8.84 -15.11
N LYS A 88 -8.78 10.13 -15.15
CA LYS A 88 -8.79 10.93 -16.37
C LYS A 88 -7.56 10.58 -17.22
N ASP A 89 -7.75 10.53 -18.52
CA ASP A 89 -6.65 10.47 -19.46
C ASP A 89 -5.92 11.83 -19.55
N GLU A 90 -5.10 12.03 -20.58
CA GLU A 90 -4.35 13.28 -20.80
C GLU A 90 -5.23 14.40 -21.36
N ASN A 91 -6.33 14.06 -22.02
CA ASN A 91 -7.30 15.00 -22.60
C ASN A 91 -8.37 15.43 -21.59
N GLY A 92 -8.46 14.73 -20.45
CA GLY A 92 -9.42 15.01 -19.37
C GLY A 92 -10.61 14.06 -19.34
N ASP A 93 -10.65 13.06 -20.22
CA ASP A 93 -11.76 12.10 -20.34
C ASP A 93 -11.64 10.95 -19.34
N LEU A 94 -12.77 10.51 -18.81
CA LEU A 94 -12.80 9.47 -17.78
C LEU A 94 -12.60 8.07 -18.37
N LEU A 95 -11.51 7.43 -17.97
CA LEU A 95 -11.25 6.02 -18.24
C LEU A 95 -12.04 5.14 -17.27
N ALA A 96 -12.77 4.17 -17.84
CA ALA A 96 -13.51 3.16 -17.08
C ALA A 96 -12.94 1.74 -17.26
N ASP A 97 -12.17 1.51 -18.33
CA ASP A 97 -11.56 0.22 -18.61
C ASP A 97 -10.30 -0.02 -17.76
N SER A 98 -10.16 -1.24 -17.24
CA SER A 98 -9.09 -1.58 -16.31
C SER A 98 -7.70 -1.55 -16.95
N HIS A 99 -7.59 -1.95 -18.23
CA HIS A 99 -6.31 -1.93 -18.94
C HIS A 99 -5.86 -0.50 -19.21
N ASN A 100 -6.76 0.35 -19.68
CA ASN A 100 -6.47 1.77 -19.93
C ASN A 100 -6.12 2.52 -18.64
N ILE A 101 -6.79 2.23 -17.52
CA ILE A 101 -6.44 2.81 -16.22
C ILE A 101 -5.02 2.38 -15.79
N LEU A 102 -4.66 1.11 -15.95
CA LEU A 102 -3.32 0.62 -15.61
C LEU A 102 -2.24 1.28 -16.48
N ASN A 103 -2.47 1.40 -17.78
CA ASN A 103 -1.55 2.09 -18.69
C ASN A 103 -1.42 3.57 -18.34
N ARG A 104 -2.52 4.24 -17.97
CA ARG A 104 -2.50 5.64 -17.52
C ARG A 104 -1.61 5.82 -16.29
N TRP A 105 -1.70 4.92 -15.30
CA TRP A 105 -0.82 4.93 -14.12
C TRP A 105 0.64 4.64 -14.47
N LYS A 106 0.88 3.64 -15.34
CA LYS A 106 2.22 3.28 -15.81
C LYS A 106 2.89 4.49 -16.47
N ASN A 107 2.23 5.14 -17.41
CA ASN A 107 2.76 6.29 -18.13
C ASN A 107 3.05 7.45 -17.16
N TYR A 108 2.09 7.78 -16.29
CA TYR A 108 2.26 8.83 -15.29
C TYR A 108 3.50 8.62 -14.40
N PHE A 109 3.63 7.44 -13.80
CA PHE A 109 4.78 7.16 -12.93
C PHE A 109 6.10 6.98 -13.69
N SER A 110 6.05 6.48 -14.93
CA SER A 110 7.23 6.42 -15.80
C SER A 110 7.79 7.82 -16.04
N HIS A 111 6.95 8.78 -16.43
CA HIS A 111 7.37 10.17 -16.62
C HIS A 111 7.83 10.82 -15.30
N LEU A 112 7.13 10.56 -14.21
CA LEU A 112 7.46 11.14 -12.90
C LEU A 112 8.82 10.65 -12.36
N PHE A 113 9.14 9.37 -12.54
CA PHE A 113 10.35 8.77 -11.97
C PHE A 113 11.57 8.86 -12.90
N ASN A 114 11.37 8.90 -14.21
CA ASN A 114 12.45 8.91 -15.20
C ASN A 114 12.74 10.32 -15.75
N VAL A 115 12.93 11.30 -14.86
CA VAL A 115 13.36 12.64 -15.29
C VAL A 115 14.83 12.56 -15.67
N HIS A 116 15.13 12.64 -16.97
CA HIS A 116 16.49 12.84 -17.47
C HIS A 116 16.97 14.25 -17.09
N ARG A 117 17.39 14.44 -15.84
CA ARG A 117 18.14 15.63 -15.46
C ARG A 117 19.52 15.52 -16.07
N VAL A 118 19.74 16.25 -17.17
CA VAL A 118 21.07 16.70 -17.57
C VAL A 118 21.48 17.75 -16.55
N SER A 119 21.96 17.31 -15.41
CA SER A 119 22.71 18.19 -14.52
C SER A 119 24.14 17.72 -14.64
N ASP A 120 25.04 18.64 -14.96
CA ASP A 120 26.48 18.44 -14.82
C ASP A 120 26.74 18.15 -13.34
N VAL A 121 26.57 16.90 -12.94
CA VAL A 121 27.06 16.42 -11.67
C VAL A 121 28.56 16.58 -11.80
N ARG A 122 29.11 17.65 -11.22
CA ARG A 122 30.54 17.77 -11.04
C ARG A 122 30.95 16.50 -10.29
N GLN A 123 31.51 15.54 -11.01
CA GLN A 123 32.19 14.40 -10.42
C GLN A 123 33.38 14.99 -9.70
N ILE A 124 33.19 15.30 -8.43
CA ILE A 124 34.30 15.52 -7.53
C ILE A 124 34.89 14.13 -7.36
N GLU A 125 36.06 13.88 -7.97
CA GLU A 125 36.86 12.70 -7.65
C GLU A 125 37.32 12.83 -6.21
N ILE A 126 36.50 12.34 -5.28
CA ILE A 126 36.90 12.22 -3.90
C ILE A 126 37.82 11.00 -3.84
N HIS A 127 39.13 11.23 -3.83
CA HIS A 127 40.12 10.21 -3.51
C HIS A 127 39.99 9.85 -2.03
N THR A 128 39.04 8.97 -1.71
CA THR A 128 38.99 8.31 -0.41
C THR A 128 39.96 7.14 -0.41
N VAL A 129 40.79 7.04 0.63
CA VAL A 129 41.50 5.81 0.95
C VAL A 129 40.46 4.68 0.98
N GLU A 130 40.70 3.62 0.20
CA GLU A 130 39.82 2.46 0.14
C GLU A 130 39.69 1.90 1.56
N LEU A 131 38.58 2.23 2.23
CA LEU A 131 38.37 1.82 3.59
C LEU A 131 38.16 0.31 3.55
N LEU A 132 39.05 -0.46 4.17
CA LEU A 132 38.90 -1.91 4.27
C LEU A 132 37.66 -2.22 5.12
N LEU A 133 36.49 -2.26 4.48
CA LEU A 133 35.22 -2.48 5.15
C LEU A 133 35.12 -3.96 5.49
N PRO A 134 34.97 -4.33 6.78
CA PRO A 134 34.83 -5.71 7.15
C PRO A 134 33.54 -6.28 6.56
N ASP A 135 33.55 -7.59 6.31
CA ASP A 135 32.36 -8.34 5.91
C ASP A 135 31.19 -8.03 6.85
N THR A 136 29.98 -8.01 6.28
CA THR A 136 28.75 -7.93 7.07
C THR A 136 28.68 -9.07 8.07
N SER A 137 28.46 -8.74 9.35
CA SER A 137 28.38 -9.72 10.43
C SER A 137 26.97 -10.35 10.52
N PRO A 138 26.84 -11.57 11.07
CA PRO A 138 25.52 -12.15 11.38
C PRO A 138 24.69 -11.26 12.33
N PHE A 139 25.35 -10.51 13.22
CA PHE A 139 24.70 -9.61 14.16
C PHE A 139 24.01 -8.43 13.46
N GLU A 140 24.66 -7.84 12.45
CA GLU A 140 24.06 -6.77 11.65
C GLU A 140 22.80 -7.25 10.94
N VAL A 141 22.84 -8.47 10.39
CA VAL A 141 21.69 -9.11 9.73
C VAL A 141 20.56 -9.34 10.74
N GLY A 142 20.86 -9.93 11.90
CA GLY A 142 19.87 -10.14 12.97
C GLY A 142 19.23 -8.82 13.42
N SER A 143 20.05 -7.78 13.61
CA SER A 143 19.58 -6.44 13.97
C SER A 143 18.69 -5.82 12.90
N ALA A 144 19.06 -5.94 11.62
CA ALA A 144 18.26 -5.45 10.50
C ALA A 144 16.92 -6.20 10.36
N ILE A 145 16.91 -7.52 10.58
CA ILE A 145 15.68 -8.34 10.60
C ILE A 145 14.75 -7.89 11.73
N ALA A 146 15.29 -7.63 12.93
CA ALA A 146 14.51 -7.16 14.07
C ALA A 146 13.85 -5.79 13.80
N LYS A 147 14.52 -4.91 13.06
CA LYS A 147 14.01 -3.59 12.63
C LYS A 147 12.89 -3.67 11.59
N LEU A 148 12.66 -4.81 10.93
CA LEU A 148 11.58 -4.94 9.95
C LEU A 148 10.21 -4.70 10.59
N LYS A 149 9.48 -3.72 10.02
CA LYS A 149 8.13 -3.38 10.46
C LYS A 149 7.15 -4.49 10.08
N ARG A 150 6.43 -4.98 11.09
CA ARG A 150 5.31 -5.93 10.89
C ARG A 150 4.14 -5.23 10.20
N TYR A 151 3.30 -6.04 9.59
CA TYR A 151 2.02 -5.68 8.99
C TYR A 151 2.14 -4.71 7.83
N LYS A 152 3.22 -4.87 7.07
CA LYS A 152 3.49 -4.12 5.85
C LYS A 152 3.29 -5.04 4.65
N SER A 153 2.86 -4.46 3.54
CA SER A 153 2.72 -5.19 2.29
C SER A 153 4.09 -5.71 1.82
N PRO A 154 4.14 -6.94 1.29
CA PRO A 154 5.36 -7.50 0.73
C PRO A 154 5.71 -6.83 -0.60
N GLY A 155 6.91 -7.12 -1.12
CA GLY A 155 7.31 -6.74 -2.47
C GLY A 155 6.69 -7.68 -3.52
N SER A 156 7.26 -7.65 -4.74
CA SER A 156 6.89 -8.58 -5.82
C SER A 156 7.06 -10.06 -5.44
N ASP A 157 8.03 -10.36 -4.57
CA ASP A 157 8.31 -11.70 -4.03
C ASP A 157 7.23 -12.27 -3.10
N GLN A 158 6.24 -11.48 -2.68
CA GLN A 158 5.20 -11.86 -1.73
C GLN A 158 5.72 -12.32 -0.35
N ILE A 159 6.99 -12.05 -0.02
CA ILE A 159 7.58 -12.45 1.26
C ILE A 159 7.31 -11.39 2.33
N LEU A 160 6.46 -11.73 3.29
CA LEU A 160 6.14 -10.90 4.45
C LEU A 160 7.32 -10.80 5.43
N ALA A 161 7.47 -9.63 6.05
CA ALA A 161 8.48 -9.39 7.07
C ALA A 161 8.35 -10.33 8.28
N GLU A 162 7.12 -10.71 8.61
CA GLU A 162 6.79 -11.65 9.69
C GLU A 162 7.39 -13.03 9.44
N LEU A 163 7.35 -13.52 8.20
CA LEU A 163 7.94 -14.81 7.83
C LEU A 163 9.46 -14.77 7.99
N VAL A 164 10.10 -13.68 7.56
CA VAL A 164 11.54 -13.51 7.71
C VAL A 164 11.95 -13.45 9.19
N ARG A 165 11.17 -12.72 10.00
CA ARG A 165 11.40 -12.64 11.45
C ARG A 165 11.20 -13.99 12.15
N ALA A 166 10.20 -14.77 11.73
CA ALA A 166 9.89 -16.08 12.30
C ALA A 166 10.76 -17.23 11.76
N GLY A 167 11.47 -17.04 10.65
CA GLY A 167 12.22 -18.11 9.97
C GLY A 167 13.46 -18.65 10.69
N GLY A 168 13.77 -18.13 11.89
CA GLY A 168 14.79 -18.66 12.78
C GLY A 168 16.22 -18.60 12.24
N LYS A 169 17.14 -19.26 12.97
CA LYS A 169 18.59 -19.19 12.72
C LYS A 169 18.98 -19.66 11.32
N ILE A 170 18.31 -20.69 10.79
CA ILE A 170 18.62 -21.26 9.47
C ILE A 170 18.36 -20.24 8.36
N LEU A 171 17.18 -19.60 8.38
CA LEU A 171 16.85 -18.57 7.37
C LEU A 171 17.77 -17.36 7.52
N HIS A 172 18.02 -16.91 8.75
CA HIS A 172 18.89 -15.75 9.01
C HIS A 172 20.32 -16.00 8.52
N TYR A 173 20.84 -17.22 8.72
CA TYR A 173 22.13 -17.64 8.17
C TYR A 173 22.16 -17.63 6.63
N LYS A 174 21.09 -18.12 5.98
CA LYS A 174 21.00 -18.08 4.51
C LYS A 174 20.93 -16.65 3.97
N ILE A 175 20.17 -15.76 4.62
CA ILE A 175 20.13 -14.33 4.28
C ILE A 175 21.51 -13.69 4.46
N HIS A 176 22.22 -14.03 5.54
CA HIS A 176 23.57 -13.53 5.78
C HIS A 176 24.55 -13.97 4.69
N LYS A 177 24.55 -15.25 4.29
CA LYS A 177 25.37 -15.76 3.18
C LYS A 177 25.05 -15.08 1.86
N LEU A 178 23.76 -14.79 1.59
CA LEU A 178 23.35 -14.04 0.41
C LEU A 178 23.92 -12.61 0.45
N ILE A 179 23.79 -11.92 1.58
CA ILE A 179 24.32 -10.56 1.76
C ILE A 179 25.84 -10.53 1.59
N ILE A 180 26.58 -11.47 2.17
CA ILE A 180 28.03 -11.61 1.94
C ILE A 180 28.33 -11.79 0.45
N SER A 181 27.58 -12.65 -0.25
CA SER A 181 27.81 -12.84 -1.69
C SER A 181 27.52 -11.57 -2.49
N ILE A 182 26.55 -10.76 -2.08
CA ILE A 182 26.27 -9.46 -2.71
C ILE A 182 27.39 -8.48 -2.40
N TRP A 183 27.89 -8.48 -1.15
CA TRP A 183 28.97 -7.62 -0.68
C TRP A 183 30.25 -7.81 -1.50
N HIS A 184 30.65 -9.06 -1.75
CA HIS A 184 31.87 -9.38 -2.50
C HIS A 184 31.72 -9.26 -4.01
N LYS A 185 30.53 -9.53 -4.56
CA LYS A 185 30.30 -9.51 -6.02
C LYS A 185 29.75 -8.17 -6.52
N GLU A 186 29.37 -7.30 -5.61
CA GLU A 186 28.72 -6.01 -5.87
C GLU A 186 27.48 -6.10 -6.79
N LYS A 187 26.83 -7.27 -6.81
CA LYS A 187 25.71 -7.57 -7.72
C LYS A 187 24.46 -7.90 -6.94
N LEU A 188 23.44 -7.04 -7.10
CA LEU A 188 22.11 -7.27 -6.54
C LEU A 188 21.34 -8.35 -7.34
N PRO A 189 20.54 -9.20 -6.68
CA PRO A 189 19.55 -10.05 -7.35
C PRO A 189 18.60 -9.21 -8.20
N ASP A 190 18.25 -9.69 -9.40
CA ASP A 190 17.38 -8.93 -10.31
C ASP A 190 15.99 -8.67 -9.70
N GLN A 191 15.46 -9.62 -8.94
CA GLN A 191 14.20 -9.46 -8.20
C GLN A 191 14.21 -8.28 -7.22
N TRP A 192 15.37 -7.87 -6.70
CA TRP A 192 15.47 -6.72 -5.78
C TRP A 192 15.50 -5.37 -6.49
N LYS A 193 15.71 -5.38 -7.81
CA LYS A 193 15.66 -4.19 -8.67
C LYS A 193 14.23 -3.82 -9.04
N GLU A 194 13.29 -4.75 -8.85
CA GLU A 194 11.87 -4.57 -9.13
C GLU A 194 11.10 -4.14 -7.88
N SER A 195 10.00 -3.41 -8.10
CA SER A 195 9.06 -3.04 -7.03
C SER A 195 7.65 -2.86 -7.58
N ILE A 196 6.65 -3.04 -6.72
CA ILE A 196 5.25 -2.77 -7.08
C ILE A 196 4.92 -1.34 -6.68
N THR A 197 4.61 -0.48 -7.65
CA THR A 197 4.15 0.88 -7.37
C THR A 197 2.65 0.90 -7.10
N VAL A 198 2.25 1.35 -5.91
CA VAL A 198 0.86 1.52 -5.53
C VAL A 198 0.51 3.00 -5.45
N PRO A 199 -0.45 3.52 -6.25
CA PRO A 199 -0.93 4.88 -6.12
C PRO A 199 -1.79 5.05 -4.86
N VAL A 200 -1.42 6.01 -4.01
CA VAL A 200 -2.17 6.38 -2.80
C VAL A 200 -2.66 7.81 -2.92
N HIS A 201 -3.98 8.00 -2.87
CA HIS A 201 -4.61 9.33 -2.97
C HIS A 201 -4.12 10.23 -1.83
N LYS A 202 -3.69 11.45 -2.17
CA LYS A 202 -3.20 12.45 -1.21
C LYS A 202 -4.28 13.48 -0.89
N LYS A 203 -4.73 14.25 -1.88
CA LYS A 203 -5.72 15.35 -1.77
C LYS A 203 -6.27 15.69 -3.15
N GLY A 204 -7.30 16.53 -3.26
CA GLY A 204 -7.84 16.97 -4.56
C GLY A 204 -8.69 15.92 -5.28
N ASP A 205 -8.90 16.13 -6.58
CA ASP A 205 -9.70 15.27 -7.45
C ASP A 205 -9.10 13.85 -7.53
N ARG A 206 -9.91 12.83 -7.24
CA ARG A 206 -9.51 11.41 -7.27
C ARG A 206 -9.35 10.85 -8.68
N THR A 207 -9.87 11.55 -9.68
CA THR A 207 -9.73 11.15 -11.07
C THR A 207 -8.41 11.63 -11.68
N ASP A 208 -7.72 12.57 -11.03
CA ASP A 208 -6.43 13.09 -11.49
C ASP A 208 -5.26 12.30 -10.86
N CYS A 209 -4.34 11.81 -11.71
CA CYS A 209 -3.13 11.11 -11.28
C CYS A 209 -2.19 11.98 -10.44
N SER A 210 -2.14 13.30 -10.67
CA SER A 210 -1.24 14.24 -9.97
C SER A 210 -1.51 14.30 -8.46
N ASN A 211 -2.74 13.97 -8.08
CA ASN A 211 -3.26 13.96 -6.72
C ASN A 211 -2.91 12.68 -5.94
N TYR A 212 -2.10 11.79 -6.53
CA TYR A 212 -1.68 10.53 -5.93
C TYR A 212 -0.16 10.49 -5.71
N ARG A 213 0.23 9.82 -4.63
CA ARG A 213 1.62 9.48 -4.34
C ARG A 213 1.86 8.03 -4.72
N GLY A 214 2.89 7.77 -5.54
CA GLY A 214 3.37 6.42 -5.78
C GLY A 214 4.14 5.90 -4.56
N ILE A 215 3.73 4.76 -4.01
CA ILE A 215 4.48 4.04 -2.97
C ILE A 215 5.03 2.76 -3.60
N SER A 216 6.35 2.63 -3.64
CA SER A 216 7.01 1.43 -4.13
C SER A 216 7.14 0.38 -3.03
N LEU A 217 6.55 -0.78 -3.25
CA LEU A 217 6.65 -1.94 -2.37
C LEU A 217 7.86 -2.78 -2.79
N GLN A 218 8.90 -2.72 -1.97
CA GLN A 218 10.16 -3.45 -2.16
C GLN A 218 10.20 -4.74 -1.34
N SER A 219 11.00 -5.70 -1.81
CA SER A 219 11.30 -6.97 -1.12
C SER A 219 11.71 -6.74 0.33
N SER A 220 11.21 -7.59 1.22
CA SER A 220 11.59 -7.58 2.64
C SER A 220 13.10 -7.85 2.80
N SER A 221 13.67 -8.70 1.96
CA SER A 221 15.09 -9.05 1.99
C SER A 221 15.97 -7.90 1.51
N TYR A 222 15.54 -7.17 0.48
CA TYR A 222 16.22 -5.94 0.04
C TYR A 222 16.28 -4.88 1.15
N LYS A 223 15.21 -4.74 1.95
CA LYS A 223 15.17 -3.81 3.08
C LYS A 223 16.16 -4.17 4.19
N ILE A 224 16.51 -5.45 4.34
CA ILE A 224 17.55 -5.88 5.29
C ILE A 224 18.90 -5.32 4.86
N LEU A 225 19.30 -5.54 3.61
CA LEU A 225 20.54 -4.97 3.06
C LEU A 225 20.55 -3.45 3.18
N SER A 226 19.47 -2.79 2.77
CA SER A 226 19.33 -1.33 2.87
C SER A 226 19.47 -0.83 4.31
N SER A 227 18.93 -1.55 5.30
CA SER A 227 19.05 -1.20 6.72
C SER A 227 20.48 -1.35 7.24
N ILE A 228 21.24 -2.34 6.74
CA ILE A 228 22.64 -2.54 7.11
C ILE A 228 23.48 -1.41 6.52
N LEU A 229 23.31 -1.13 5.22
CA LEU A 229 23.98 -0.01 4.53
C LEU A 229 23.70 1.31 5.24
N LEU A 230 22.45 1.60 5.57
CA LEU A 230 22.08 2.80 6.32
C LEU A 230 22.81 2.86 7.67
N SER A 231 22.84 1.76 8.42
CA SER A 231 23.47 1.73 9.74
C SER A 231 24.98 1.95 9.67
N ARG A 232 25.65 1.49 8.59
CA ARG A 232 27.08 1.73 8.35
C ARG A 232 27.37 3.15 7.85
N LEU A 233 26.48 3.73 7.05
CA LEU A 233 26.66 5.06 6.46
C LEU A 233 26.28 6.21 7.40
N SER A 234 25.29 6.01 8.28
CA SER A 234 24.77 7.05 9.18
C SER A 234 25.86 7.81 9.95
N PRO A 235 26.87 7.18 10.58
CA PRO A 235 27.91 7.91 11.33
C PRO A 235 28.75 8.87 10.49
N TYR A 236 28.88 8.61 9.18
CA TYR A 236 29.61 9.47 8.25
C TYR A 236 28.71 10.58 7.73
N ILE A 237 27.50 10.21 7.31
CA ILE A 237 26.49 11.15 6.82
C ILE A 237 26.17 12.20 7.89
N ASP A 238 26.07 11.80 9.14
CA ASP A 238 25.71 12.68 10.24
C ASP A 238 26.77 13.76 10.52
N LYS A 239 28.04 13.51 10.17
CA LYS A 239 29.15 14.48 10.25
C LYS A 239 29.18 15.44 9.06
N ILE A 240 28.70 14.99 7.90
CA ILE A 240 28.71 15.77 6.65
C ILE A 240 27.47 16.68 6.59
N ILE A 241 26.31 16.12 6.93
CA ILE A 241 25.05 16.84 6.95
C ILE A 241 24.98 17.65 8.24
N GLY A 242 25.20 18.97 8.14
CA GLY A 242 25.10 19.89 9.27
C GLY A 242 23.67 20.05 9.82
N ASP A 243 23.55 20.79 10.93
CA ASP A 243 22.30 20.90 11.71
C ASP A 243 21.12 21.59 11.00
N HIS A 244 21.36 22.20 9.84
CA HIS A 244 20.32 22.83 9.02
C HIS A 244 19.35 21.82 8.39
N GLN A 245 19.75 20.55 8.25
CA GLN A 245 18.93 19.50 7.68
C GLN A 245 18.32 18.62 8.78
N CYS A 246 17.01 18.78 9.01
CA CYS A 246 16.29 18.00 10.03
C CYS A 246 15.53 16.80 9.46
N GLY A 247 15.23 16.80 8.16
CA GLY A 247 14.47 15.72 7.52
C GLY A 247 15.22 14.40 7.52
N PHE A 248 14.55 13.31 7.94
CA PHE A 248 15.10 11.94 7.95
C PHE A 248 16.35 11.73 8.82
N ARG A 249 16.63 12.64 9.76
CA ARG A 249 17.71 12.54 10.73
C ARG A 249 17.21 11.96 12.06
N HIS A 250 18.09 11.23 12.75
CA HIS A 250 17.83 10.79 14.11
C HIS A 250 17.74 12.03 15.04
N ASP A 251 16.82 12.01 16.01
CA ASP A 251 16.58 13.11 16.97
C ASP A 251 16.40 14.50 16.35
N ARG A 252 15.81 14.55 15.16
CA ARG A 252 15.43 15.78 14.48
C ARG A 252 14.02 15.62 13.91
N SER A 253 13.31 16.73 13.86
CA SER A 253 11.89 16.77 13.52
C SER A 253 11.55 18.07 12.79
N THR A 254 10.33 18.13 12.24
CA THR A 254 9.83 19.35 11.59
C THR A 254 9.70 20.51 12.58
N THR A 255 9.47 20.24 13.86
CA THR A 255 9.35 21.30 14.89
C THR A 255 10.67 22.03 15.11
N ASP A 256 11.80 21.32 15.02
CA ASP A 256 13.13 21.93 15.17
C ASP A 256 13.38 22.96 14.06
N GLN A 257 13.02 22.63 12.81
CA GLN A 257 13.15 23.56 11.69
C GLN A 257 12.18 24.75 11.80
N ILE A 258 10.94 24.54 12.24
CA ILE A 258 10.00 25.64 12.47
C ILE A 258 10.57 26.61 13.51
N PHE A 259 11.12 26.07 14.61
CA PHE A 259 11.77 26.87 15.64
C PHE A 259 12.95 27.67 15.07
N SER A 260 13.85 27.02 14.32
CA SER A 260 14.97 27.71 13.68
C SER A 260 14.53 28.84 12.75
N ILE A 261 13.47 28.63 11.96
CA ILE A 261 12.92 29.66 11.07
C ILE A 261 12.35 30.83 11.87
N ASN A 262 11.57 30.57 12.93
CA ASN A 262 11.01 31.63 13.76
C ASN A 262 12.11 32.48 14.40
N GLN A 263 13.18 31.85 14.91
CA GLN A 263 14.33 32.57 15.49
C GLN A 263 15.08 33.45 14.46
N ILE A 264 15.06 33.06 13.18
CA ILE A 264 15.64 33.87 12.09
C ILE A 264 14.72 35.05 11.76
N LEU A 265 13.39 34.86 11.79
CA LEU A 265 12.39 35.89 11.48
C LEU A 265 12.17 36.90 12.61
N GLU A 266 12.48 36.54 13.86
CA GLU A 266 12.37 37.42 15.03
C GLU A 266 13.56 38.41 15.17
N LYS A 267 14.57 38.31 14.30
CA LYS A 267 15.66 39.27 14.18
C LYS A 267 15.37 40.33 13.13
#